data_AF-A0A397TPC4-F1
#
_entry.id   AF-A0A397TPC4-F1
#
_cell.length_a   1.000
_cell.length_b   1.000
_cell.length_c   1.000
_cell.angle_alpha   90.00
_cell.angle_beta   90.00
_cell.angle_gamma   90.00
#
_symmetry.space_group_name_H-M   'P 1'
#
loop_
_entity.id
_entity.type
_entity.pdbx_description
1 polymer ?
#
loop_
_entity_poly.entity_id
_entity_poly.type
_entity_poly.pdbx_seq_one_letter_code
_entity_poly.pdbx_strand_id
1 'polypeptide(L)'
;MPYVAPEVLRGGSYTQAADIYSFGMIMYFIATGKQPFENLAHDQYLALNICHGIKPELSEPEAPKWYIDLMKKCLDLNPTNRPNVEELSTFFDILRQYEEAEKYRISHLLFENKQSIIHPKAIYKSRILNPFTKDLPKYDNINNDSAEIIDFTNLNIESNS
;
A
#
# COMPACT_ATOMS: atom_id res chain seq x y z
N MET A 1 -1.52 -1.90 -9.80
CA MET A 1 -0.35 -2.45 -9.10
C MET A 1 -0.19 -1.82 -7.72
N PRO A 2 -0.13 -0.48 -7.55
CA PRO A 2 0.04 0.13 -6.22
C PRO A 2 -1.04 -0.29 -5.20
N TYR A 3 -2.26 -0.48 -5.69
CA TYR A 3 -3.42 -0.91 -4.90
C TYR A 3 -3.55 -2.43 -4.73
N VAL A 4 -2.68 -3.23 -5.37
CA VAL A 4 -2.83 -4.69 -5.41
C VAL A 4 -2.09 -5.30 -4.24
N ALA A 5 -2.76 -6.19 -3.50
CA ALA A 5 -2.19 -6.87 -2.34
C ALA A 5 -0.97 -7.75 -2.71
N PRO A 6 0.03 -7.86 -1.82
CA PRO A 6 1.29 -8.57 -2.09
C PRO A 6 1.07 -10.05 -2.44
N GLU A 7 0.13 -10.72 -1.79
CA GLU A 7 -0.22 -12.11 -2.11
C GLU A 7 -0.77 -12.27 -3.52
N VAL A 8 -1.57 -11.32 -3.99
CA VAL A 8 -2.14 -11.31 -5.35
C VAL A 8 -1.04 -10.99 -6.37
N LEU A 9 -0.11 -10.07 -6.05
CA LEU A 9 1.06 -9.82 -6.88
C LEU A 9 1.93 -11.07 -7.05
N ARG A 10 2.04 -11.91 -6.02
CA ARG A 10 2.75 -13.19 -6.05
C ARG A 10 1.96 -14.34 -6.69
N GLY A 11 0.84 -14.05 -7.34
CA GLY A 11 -0.01 -15.04 -8.01
C GLY A 11 -0.92 -15.85 -7.08
N GLY A 12 -1.08 -15.40 -5.83
CA GLY A 12 -2.06 -15.94 -4.90
C GLY A 12 -3.50 -15.65 -5.32
N SER A 13 -4.45 -16.25 -4.62
CA SER A 13 -5.88 -16.06 -4.90
C SER A 13 -6.34 -14.66 -4.51
N TYR A 14 -7.26 -14.11 -5.28
CA TYR A 14 -7.97 -12.90 -4.89
C TYR A 14 -8.98 -13.23 -3.78
N THR A 15 -8.95 -12.48 -2.68
CA THR A 15 -9.79 -12.71 -1.50
C THR A 15 -10.31 -11.38 -0.96
N GLN A 16 -11.27 -11.44 -0.03
CA GLN A 16 -11.75 -10.25 0.69
C GLN A 16 -10.59 -9.51 1.38
N ALA A 17 -9.60 -10.22 1.93
CA ALA A 17 -8.42 -9.58 2.54
C ALA A 17 -7.59 -8.77 1.51
N ALA A 18 -7.61 -9.14 0.23
CA ALA A 18 -6.97 -8.36 -0.84
C ALA A 18 -7.76 -7.07 -1.16
N ASP A 19 -9.09 -7.11 -1.08
CA ASP A 19 -9.94 -5.90 -1.14
C ASP A 19 -9.63 -4.96 0.03
N ILE A 20 -9.45 -5.50 1.25
CA ILE A 20 -9.10 -4.72 2.45
C ILE A 20 -7.74 -4.03 2.30
N TYR A 21 -6.75 -4.70 1.70
CA TYR A 21 -5.47 -4.07 1.38
C TYR A 21 -5.65 -2.90 0.39
N SER A 22 -6.43 -3.12 -0.66
CA SER A 22 -6.76 -2.08 -1.65
C SER A 22 -7.45 -0.89 -0.98
N PHE A 23 -8.34 -1.16 -0.01
CA PHE A 23 -9.00 -0.14 0.80
C PHE A 23 -8.00 0.65 1.65
N GLY A 24 -6.99 0.02 2.25
CA GLY A 24 -5.89 0.72 2.94
C GLY A 24 -5.13 1.70 2.04
N MET A 25 -4.90 1.34 0.77
CA MET A 25 -4.28 2.24 -0.21
C MET A 25 -5.20 3.41 -0.61
N ILE A 26 -6.52 3.19 -0.65
CA ILE A 26 -7.51 4.25 -0.86
C ILE A 26 -7.54 5.20 0.35
N MET A 27 -7.45 4.67 1.57
CA MET A 27 -7.36 5.49 2.78
C MET A 27 -6.15 6.43 2.72
N TYR A 28 -4.99 5.93 2.31
CA TYR A 28 -3.81 6.77 2.09
C TYR A 28 -4.06 7.91 1.08
N PHE A 29 -4.69 7.58 -0.06
CA PHE A 29 -5.02 8.58 -1.08
C PHE A 29 -5.98 9.65 -0.55
N ILE A 30 -7.00 9.27 0.22
CA ILE A 30 -7.95 10.21 0.81
C ILE A 30 -7.26 11.15 1.81
N ALA A 31 -6.40 10.62 2.67
CA ALA A 31 -5.70 11.43 3.68
C ALA A 31 -4.71 12.42 3.05
N THR A 32 -4.03 12.05 1.97
CA THR A 32 -2.89 12.82 1.44
C THR A 32 -3.16 13.53 0.12
N GLY A 33 -4.19 13.12 -0.63
CA GLY A 33 -4.41 13.49 -2.02
C GLY A 33 -3.36 12.93 -3.00
N LYS A 34 -2.39 12.14 -2.51
CA LYS A 34 -1.27 11.60 -3.28
C LYS A 34 -1.53 10.18 -3.71
N GLN A 35 -1.07 9.83 -4.90
CA GLN A 35 -1.19 8.46 -5.36
C GLN A 35 -0.16 7.56 -4.65
N PRO A 36 -0.51 6.33 -4.25
CA PRO A 36 0.44 5.41 -3.64
C PRO A 36 1.63 5.15 -4.57
N PHE A 37 2.84 5.37 -4.06
CA PHE A 37 4.11 5.20 -4.77
C PHE A 37 4.29 6.09 -6.01
N GLU A 38 3.70 7.30 -6.02
CA GLU A 38 3.76 8.25 -7.15
C GLU A 38 5.14 8.65 -7.64
N ASN A 39 6.13 8.59 -6.77
CA ASN A 39 7.52 8.91 -7.06
C ASN A 39 8.32 7.71 -7.62
N LEU A 40 7.72 6.53 -7.75
CA LEU A 40 8.39 5.30 -8.18
C LEU A 40 7.90 4.82 -9.55
N ALA A 41 8.76 4.14 -10.29
CA ALA A 41 8.36 3.41 -11.48
C ALA A 41 7.43 2.26 -11.10
N HIS A 42 6.32 2.09 -11.82
CA HIS A 42 5.47 0.92 -11.62
C HIS A 42 5.99 -0.25 -12.45
N ASP A 43 7.09 -0.83 -12.00
CA ASP A 43 7.74 -1.99 -12.63
C ASP A 43 7.87 -3.17 -11.64
N GLN A 44 8.64 -4.17 -12.04
CA GLN A 44 8.89 -5.38 -11.25
C GLN A 44 9.59 -5.08 -9.91
N TYR A 45 10.44 -4.06 -9.84
CA TYR A 45 11.12 -3.68 -8.60
C TYR A 45 10.12 -3.13 -7.58
N LEU A 46 9.18 -2.29 -8.03
CA LEU A 46 8.12 -1.83 -7.15
C LEU A 46 7.23 -3.01 -6.68
N ALA A 47 6.87 -3.93 -7.58
CA ALA A 47 6.11 -5.11 -7.20
C ALA A 47 6.84 -5.97 -6.14
N LEU A 48 8.15 -6.18 -6.32
CA LEU A 48 9.00 -6.91 -5.38
C LEU A 48 9.10 -6.20 -4.03
N ASN A 49 9.31 -4.89 -4.03
CA ASN A 49 9.38 -4.11 -2.81
C ASN A 49 8.07 -4.13 -2.02
N ILE A 50 6.92 -4.04 -2.71
CA ILE A 50 5.60 -4.17 -2.06
C ILE A 50 5.49 -5.53 -1.37
N CYS A 51 5.95 -6.59 -2.05
CA CYS A 51 6.00 -7.93 -1.48
C CYS A 51 6.96 -8.06 -0.29
N HIS A 52 7.98 -7.19 -0.19
CA HIS A 52 8.89 -7.08 0.96
C HIS A 52 8.40 -6.11 2.05
N GLY A 53 7.20 -5.54 1.91
CA GLY A 53 6.58 -4.74 2.96
C GLY A 53 6.81 -3.25 2.87
N ILE A 54 7.30 -2.71 1.74
CA ILE A 54 7.21 -1.26 1.56
C ILE A 54 5.73 -0.85 1.53
N LYS A 55 5.44 0.26 2.18
CA LYS A 55 4.11 0.87 2.21
C LYS A 55 4.23 2.38 2.21
N PRO A 56 3.23 3.11 1.70
CA PRO A 56 3.22 4.55 1.80
C PRO A 56 3.27 4.98 3.27
N GLU A 57 4.08 5.99 3.57
CA GLU A 57 4.18 6.54 4.91
C GLU A 57 3.07 7.55 5.16
N LEU A 58 2.37 7.39 6.28
CA LEU A 58 1.40 8.33 6.80
C LEU A 58 1.68 8.55 8.29
N SER A 59 1.78 9.82 8.68
CA SER A 59 2.07 10.26 10.04
C SER A 59 1.01 11.26 10.51
N GLU A 60 1.12 11.66 11.78
CA GLU A 60 0.49 12.91 12.22
C GLU A 60 1.37 14.08 11.74
N PRO A 61 0.80 15.21 11.25
CA PRO A 61 -0.61 15.60 11.33
C PRO A 61 -1.47 15.27 10.11
N GLU A 62 -1.02 14.46 9.15
CA GLU A 62 -1.75 14.19 7.90
C GLU A 62 -3.11 13.51 8.11
N ALA A 63 -3.27 12.69 9.15
CA ALA A 63 -4.55 12.10 9.56
C ALA A 63 -4.59 11.85 11.08
N PRO A 64 -5.78 11.70 11.70
CA PRO A 64 -5.90 11.30 13.09
C PRO A 64 -5.30 9.92 13.34
N LYS A 65 -4.74 9.69 14.54
CA LYS A 65 -4.11 8.42 14.94
C LYS A 65 -4.94 7.17 14.62
N TRP A 66 -6.24 7.18 14.94
CA TRP A 66 -7.12 6.05 14.69
C TRP A 66 -7.20 5.67 13.21
N TYR A 67 -7.12 6.66 12.32
CA TYR A 67 -7.16 6.46 10.87
C TYR A 67 -5.85 5.85 10.37
N ILE A 68 -4.71 6.36 10.89
CA ILE A 68 -3.38 5.83 10.59
C ILE A 68 -3.25 4.38 11.05
N ASP A 69 -3.70 4.08 12.27
CA ASP A 69 -3.63 2.74 12.86
C ASP A 69 -4.52 1.75 12.09
N LEU A 70 -5.74 2.17 11.72
CA LEU A 70 -6.63 1.39 10.86
C LEU A 70 -6.02 1.14 9.47
N MET A 71 -5.50 2.18 8.83
CA MET A 71 -4.83 2.07 7.53
C MET A 71 -3.65 1.07 7.61
N LYS A 72 -2.80 1.18 8.65
CA LYS A 72 -1.69 0.25 8.86
C LYS A 72 -2.15 -1.20 9.04
N LYS A 73 -3.28 -1.43 9.73
CA LYS A 73 -3.88 -2.77 9.88
C LYS A 73 -4.40 -3.31 8.55
N CYS A 74 -5.01 -2.46 7.71
CA CYS A 74 -5.43 -2.84 6.36
C CYS A 74 -4.24 -3.21 5.45
N LEU A 75 -3.10 -2.55 5.63
CA LEU A 75 -1.87 -2.74 4.84
C LEU A 75 -0.93 -3.82 5.42
N ASP A 76 -1.40 -4.68 6.32
CA ASP A 76 -0.59 -5.78 6.84
C ASP A 76 -0.19 -6.75 5.72
N LEU A 77 1.06 -7.23 5.76
CA LEU A 77 1.57 -8.19 4.78
C LEU A 77 0.84 -9.52 4.87
N ASN A 78 0.51 -9.96 6.09
CA ASN A 78 -0.25 -11.18 6.31
C ASN A 78 -1.75 -10.88 6.14
N PRO A 79 -2.43 -11.50 5.15
CA PRO A 79 -3.86 -11.28 4.91
C PRO A 79 -4.74 -11.59 6.12
N THR A 80 -4.33 -12.50 7.01
CA THR A 80 -5.12 -12.87 8.20
C THR A 80 -5.10 -11.83 9.31
N ASN A 81 -4.12 -10.91 9.30
CA ASN A 81 -4.03 -9.82 10.28
C ASN A 81 -4.89 -8.61 9.90
N ARG A 82 -5.34 -8.56 8.64
CA ARG A 82 -6.18 -7.48 8.11
C ARG A 82 -7.59 -7.60 8.71
N PRO A 83 -8.27 -6.48 9.00
CA PRO A 83 -9.65 -6.52 9.49
C PRO A 83 -10.57 -7.10 8.42
N ASN A 84 -11.64 -7.77 8.82
CA ASN A 84 -12.76 -8.08 7.92
C ASN A 84 -13.70 -6.87 7.79
N VAL A 85 -14.72 -7.01 6.95
CA VAL A 85 -15.66 -5.90 6.66
C VAL A 85 -16.48 -5.54 7.90
N GLU A 86 -16.82 -6.51 8.74
CA GLU A 86 -17.55 -6.30 9.99
C GLU A 86 -16.71 -5.51 11.00
N GLU A 87 -15.43 -5.84 11.16
CA GLU A 87 -14.48 -5.06 11.96
C GLU A 87 -14.35 -3.64 11.41
N LEU A 88 -14.18 -3.47 10.10
CA LEU A 88 -14.13 -2.15 9.47
C LEU A 88 -15.39 -1.34 9.76
N SER A 89 -16.57 -1.94 9.64
CA SER A 89 -17.83 -1.23 9.89
C SER A 89 -17.87 -0.71 11.31
N THR A 90 -17.37 -1.42 12.32
CA THR A 90 -17.34 -0.88 13.69
C THR A 90 -16.51 0.40 13.86
N PHE A 91 -15.42 0.58 13.09
CA PHE A 91 -14.65 1.82 13.10
C PHE A 91 -15.43 2.98 12.48
N PHE A 92 -16.28 2.67 11.50
CA PHE A 92 -17.09 3.63 10.75
C PHE A 92 -18.54 3.75 11.27
N ASP A 93 -19.07 2.85 12.09
CA ASP A 93 -20.41 3.03 12.68
C ASP A 93 -20.38 4.05 13.84
N ILE A 94 -19.17 4.46 14.22
CA ILE A 94 -18.90 5.65 15.04
C ILE A 94 -18.95 6.94 14.18
N LEU A 95 -19.43 6.89 12.93
CA LEU A 95 -19.57 8.01 11.98
C LEU A 95 -20.76 8.95 12.28
N ARG A 96 -20.82 9.42 13.52
CA ARG A 96 -21.15 10.82 13.79
C ARG A 96 -20.06 11.78 13.25
N GLN A 97 -18.95 11.23 12.72
CA GLN A 97 -17.75 11.92 12.24
C GLN A 97 -17.72 12.21 10.73
N TYR A 98 -18.59 11.60 9.91
CA TYR A 98 -18.56 11.80 8.44
C TYR A 98 -19.00 13.22 8.06
N GLU A 99 -20.01 13.77 8.73
CA GLU A 99 -20.49 15.14 8.52
C GLU A 99 -19.45 16.22 8.90
N GLU A 100 -18.66 15.96 9.95
CA GLU A 100 -17.58 16.87 10.36
C GLU A 100 -16.37 16.80 9.40
N ALA A 101 -16.00 15.59 8.95
CA ALA A 101 -14.96 15.39 7.95
C ALA A 101 -15.32 16.03 6.60
N GLU A 102 -16.59 15.93 6.18
CA GLU A 102 -17.11 16.57 4.96
C GLU A 102 -17.06 18.12 5.08
N LYS A 103 -17.49 18.68 6.22
CA LYS A 103 -17.41 20.13 6.50
C LYS A 103 -15.97 20.64 6.57
N TYR A 104 -15.06 19.88 7.16
CA TYR A 104 -13.64 20.22 7.22
C TYR A 104 -13.02 20.20 5.82
N ARG A 105 -13.27 19.13 5.04
CA ARG A 105 -12.79 19.00 3.65
C ARG A 105 -13.28 20.15 2.78
N ILE A 106 -14.57 20.51 2.86
CA ILE A 106 -15.15 21.62 2.09
C ILE A 106 -14.57 22.98 2.50
N SER A 107 -14.26 23.18 3.78
CA SER A 107 -13.67 24.44 4.25
C SER A 107 -12.16 24.57 3.99
N HIS A 108 -11.44 23.46 3.78
CA HIS A 108 -9.98 23.42 3.63
C HIS A 108 -9.51 22.97 2.24
N LEU A 109 -10.41 22.84 1.26
CA LEU A 109 -10.13 22.54 -0.15
C LEU A 109 -9.43 23.68 -0.91
N LEU A 110 -8.71 24.55 -0.22
CA LEU A 110 -7.53 25.21 -0.77
C LEU A 110 -6.43 24.15 -0.88
N PHE A 111 -6.58 23.21 -1.82
CA PHE A 111 -5.44 22.45 -2.29
C PHE A 111 -4.51 23.45 -2.95
N GLU A 112 -3.51 23.93 -2.22
CA GLU A 112 -2.27 24.28 -2.90
C GLU A 112 -1.89 23.06 -3.71
N ASN A 113 -1.75 23.26 -5.02
CA ASN A 113 -1.15 22.31 -5.93
C ASN A 113 0.25 22.01 -5.42
N LYS A 114 0.39 21.10 -4.46
CA LYS A 114 1.65 20.48 -4.15
C LYS A 114 1.88 19.56 -5.33
N GLN A 115 2.54 20.10 -6.35
CA GLN A 115 2.87 19.40 -7.58
C GLN A 115 3.71 18.19 -7.20
N SER A 116 3.07 17.06 -6.94
CA SER A 116 3.78 15.81 -6.77
C SER A 116 4.43 15.48 -8.10
N ILE A 117 5.74 15.29 -8.08
CA ILE A 117 6.48 14.86 -9.26
C ILE A 117 6.13 13.39 -9.46
N ILE A 118 5.10 13.15 -10.28
CA ILE A 118 4.68 11.81 -10.67
C ILE A 118 5.79 11.25 -11.57
N HIS A 119 6.33 10.10 -11.18
CA HIS A 119 7.33 9.41 -11.98
C HIS A 119 6.73 9.07 -13.35
N PRO A 120 7.42 9.28 -14.49
CA PRO A 120 6.84 9.10 -15.82
C PRO A 120 6.39 7.66 -16.13
N LYS A 121 6.92 6.68 -15.38
CA LYS A 121 6.52 5.26 -15.44
C LYS A 121 5.50 4.86 -14.36
N ALA A 122 4.92 5.80 -13.63
CA ALA A 122 3.81 5.56 -12.73
C ALA A 122 2.50 5.45 -13.54
N ILE A 123 1.77 4.37 -13.34
CA ILE A 123 0.53 4.05 -14.07
C ILE A 123 -0.56 3.62 -13.10
N TYR A 124 -1.66 4.39 -13.07
CA TYR A 124 -2.84 4.18 -12.21
C TYR A 124 -4.09 3.69 -12.96
N LYS A 125 -4.00 3.57 -14.29
CA LYS A 125 -5.01 2.91 -15.12
C LYS A 125 -4.81 1.39 -15.13
N SER A 126 -5.88 0.67 -15.49
CA SER A 126 -5.83 -0.79 -15.66
C SER A 126 -4.74 -1.21 -16.66
N ARG A 127 -4.02 -2.29 -16.32
CA ARG A 127 -3.01 -2.94 -17.16
C ARG A 127 -2.75 -4.37 -16.68
N ILE A 128 -2.28 -5.23 -17.58
CA ILE A 128 -1.90 -6.62 -17.25
C ILE A 128 -0.72 -6.61 -16.28
N LEU A 129 -0.83 -7.38 -15.19
CA LEU A 129 0.22 -7.47 -14.15
C LEU A 129 1.29 -8.52 -14.43
N ASN A 130 0.95 -9.58 -15.17
CA ASN A 130 1.83 -10.71 -15.47
C ASN A 130 3.28 -10.33 -15.85
N PRO A 131 3.53 -9.31 -16.70
CA PRO A 131 4.89 -8.92 -17.06
C PRO A 131 5.77 -8.44 -15.89
N PHE A 132 5.17 -8.01 -14.79
CA PHE A 132 5.86 -7.44 -13.62
C PHE A 132 5.91 -8.41 -12.43
N THR A 133 5.15 -9.50 -12.50
CA THR A 133 4.97 -10.43 -11.38
C THR A 133 5.53 -11.82 -11.65
N LYS A 134 5.92 -12.11 -12.89
CA LYS A 134 6.33 -13.44 -13.35
C LYS A 134 7.48 -14.06 -12.55
N ASP A 135 8.44 -13.24 -12.14
CA ASP A 135 9.63 -13.71 -11.41
C ASP A 135 9.56 -13.44 -9.90
N LEU A 136 8.38 -13.05 -9.39
CA LEU A 136 8.19 -12.93 -7.94
C LEU A 136 8.13 -14.33 -7.30
N PRO A 137 8.65 -14.50 -6.08
CA PRO A 137 8.43 -15.71 -5.30
C PRO A 137 6.94 -15.99 -5.20
N LYS A 138 6.54 -17.24 -5.43
CA LYS A 138 5.14 -17.64 -5.35
C LYS A 138 4.62 -17.43 -3.92
N TYR A 139 3.34 -17.12 -3.83
CA TYR A 139 2.69 -17.01 -2.53
C TYR A 139 2.48 -18.40 -1.92
N ASP A 140 3.38 -18.79 -1.02
CA ASP A 140 3.22 -20.00 -0.23
C ASP A 140 2.54 -19.64 1.10
N ASN A 141 1.38 -20.24 1.36
CA ASN A 141 0.52 -20.00 2.53
C ASN A 141 1.13 -20.54 3.85
N ILE A 142 2.41 -20.92 3.84
CA ILE A 142 3.11 -21.56 4.95
C ILE A 142 3.83 -20.45 5.70
N ASN A 143 3.29 -20.08 6.86
CA ASN A 143 4.01 -19.35 7.89
C ASN A 143 5.41 -19.95 8.02
N ASN A 144 6.44 -19.26 7.55
CA ASN A 144 7.80 -19.57 7.94
C ASN A 144 8.36 -18.37 8.69
N ASP A 145 8.29 -18.47 10.01
CA ASP A 145 9.12 -17.76 10.98
C ASP A 145 10.60 -18.14 10.78
N SER A 146 11.12 -17.93 9.58
CA SER A 146 12.56 -18.01 9.32
C SER A 146 12.93 -16.74 8.58
N ALA A 147 13.27 -15.70 9.36
CA ALA A 147 14.06 -14.60 8.88
C ALA A 147 15.39 -15.15 8.36
N GLU A 148 15.49 -15.42 7.06
CA GLU A 148 16.78 -15.44 6.40
C GLU A 148 17.23 -13.98 6.29
N ILE A 149 18.10 -13.59 7.23
CA ILE A 149 18.86 -12.35 7.17
C ILE A 149 19.74 -12.46 5.92
N ILE A 150 19.35 -11.79 4.85
CA ILE A 150 20.21 -11.61 3.68
C ILE A 150 21.28 -10.59 4.09
N ASP A 151 22.51 -11.08 4.30
CA ASP A 151 23.68 -10.27 4.60
C ASP A 151 24.17 -9.56 3.33
N PHE A 152 24.04 -8.23 3.29
CA PHE A 152 24.44 -7.39 2.15
C PHE A 152 25.93 -7.06 2.12
N THR A 153 26.76 -7.62 3.00
CA THR A 153 28.19 -7.30 3.08
C THR A 153 29.04 -7.85 1.93
N ASN A 154 28.51 -8.72 1.06
CA ASN A 154 29.29 -9.38 0.00
C ASN A 154 29.07 -8.85 -1.43
N LEU A 155 28.46 -7.67 -1.62
CA LEU A 155 28.50 -7.00 -2.93
C LEU A 155 29.85 -6.28 -3.13
N ASN A 156 30.90 -7.07 -3.36
CA ASN A 156 32.15 -6.55 -3.93
C ASN A 156 31.84 -6.05 -5.35
N ILE A 157 31.89 -4.73 -5.52
CA ILE A 157 31.92 -4.06 -6.82
C ILE A 157 33.30 -4.34 -7.41
N GLU A 158 33.41 -5.36 -8.27
CA GLU A 158 34.51 -5.39 -9.24
C GLU A 158 34.24 -4.31 -10.27
N SER A 159 34.92 -3.18 -10.10
CA SER A 159 35.14 -2.19 -11.14
C SER A 159 35.94 -2.83 -12.27
N ASN A 160 35.29 -3.14 -13.39
CA ASN A 160 35.99 -3.39 -14.63
C ASN A 160 36.02 -2.11 -15.48
N SER A 161 37.26 -1.70 -15.69
CA SER A 161 37.85 -0.68 -16.57
C SER A 161 37.21 -0.51 -17.93
#